data_AF-A0A7C5L8V4-F1
#
_entry.id   AF-A0A7C5L8V4-F1
#
_cell.length_a   1.000
_cell.length_b   1.000
_cell.length_c   1.000
_cell.angle_alpha   90.00
_cell.angle_beta   90.00
_cell.angle_gamma   90.00
#
_symmetry.space_group_name_H-M   'P 1'
#
loop_
_entity.id
_entity.type
_entity.pdbx_description
1 polymer ?
#
loop_
_entity_poly.entity_id
_entity_poly.type
_entity_poly.pdbx_seq_one_letter_code
_entity_poly.pdbx_strand_id
1 'polypeptide(L)'
;ETGEGRVLSFEELGRKIEETKALGGTQILLQGGLHPELPLDFYEQMLRFIKGYGIHVHGFSPPEIQHFAALSGLPVQAVLERLIDAGLDSIPGGGAEILADRVRERISPRKCNADAWLEVMECAHNLGLRTTATMMFGHLETTEEMFEHLERLRDLQDRTGGFTAFIPWPFQPGNTALDHIRPASGYRYLRTLALSRIFLDNFANVQASWVTQGPKIAQLSLFFGANDFGSTMIEENVVAAAGVSFRLSEEEIRSLVESAGFQARQRLMDYRLVEEEGRGG
;
A
#
# COMPACT_ATOMS: atom_id res chain seq x y z
N GLU A 1 13.35 -4.86 26.75
CA GLU A 1 13.98 -4.97 25.41
C GLU A 1 13.99 -3.58 24.79
N THR A 2 15.16 -3.08 24.45
CA THR A 2 15.35 -1.75 23.84
C THR A 2 14.81 -1.80 22.41
N GLY A 3 13.74 -1.04 22.14
CA GLY A 3 13.07 -0.95 20.84
C GLY A 3 13.88 -0.18 19.79
N GLU A 4 15.06 -0.68 19.43
CA GLU A 4 15.82 -0.18 18.29
C GLU A 4 15.27 -0.81 17.01
N GLY A 5 14.90 0.05 16.05
CA GLY A 5 14.50 -0.38 14.72
C GLY A 5 15.62 -1.16 14.04
N ARG A 6 15.26 -2.24 13.34
CA ARG A 6 16.23 -3.11 12.67
C ARG A 6 16.29 -2.79 11.17
N VAL A 7 17.51 -2.58 10.67
CA VAL A 7 17.78 -2.54 9.22
C VAL A 7 18.13 -3.95 8.76
N LEU A 8 17.42 -4.47 7.76
CA LEU A 8 17.74 -5.77 7.16
C LEU A 8 19.03 -5.67 6.34
N SER A 9 19.89 -6.69 6.42
CA SER A 9 21.04 -6.77 5.52
C SER A 9 20.59 -7.12 4.09
N PHE A 10 21.42 -6.82 3.09
CA PHE A 10 21.15 -7.23 1.70
C PHE A 10 21.06 -8.75 1.56
N GLU A 11 21.85 -9.52 2.32
CA GLU A 11 21.73 -10.98 2.32
C GLU A 11 20.36 -11.45 2.85
N GLU A 12 19.85 -10.81 3.91
CA GLU A 12 18.52 -11.10 4.45
C GLU A 12 17.42 -10.74 3.46
N LEU A 13 17.53 -9.58 2.82
CA LEU A 13 16.62 -9.14 1.78
C LEU A 13 16.62 -10.10 0.58
N GLY A 14 17.80 -10.54 0.14
CA GLY A 14 17.96 -11.50 -0.95
C GLY A 14 17.29 -12.84 -0.65
N ARG A 15 17.46 -13.38 0.56
CA ARG A 15 16.77 -14.61 0.98
C ARG A 15 15.25 -14.49 0.94
N LYS A 16 14.70 -13.35 1.40
CA LYS A 16 13.26 -13.08 1.36
C LYS A 16 12.73 -12.93 -0.08
N ILE A 17 13.51 -12.32 -0.97
CA ILE A 17 13.14 -12.20 -2.39
C ILE A 17 13.12 -13.57 -3.06
N GLU A 18 14.12 -14.41 -2.82
CA GLU A 18 14.13 -15.77 -3.37
C GLU A 18 12.98 -16.62 -2.83
N GLU A 19 12.63 -16.51 -1.54
CA GLU A 19 11.43 -17.15 -0.99
C GLU A 19 10.16 -16.64 -1.69
N THR A 20 10.05 -15.32 -1.91
CA THR A 20 8.92 -14.72 -2.63
C THR A 20 8.79 -15.27 -4.05
N LYS A 21 9.90 -15.37 -4.78
CA LYS A 21 9.93 -15.93 -6.14
C LYS A 21 9.60 -17.42 -6.16
N ALA A 22 10.11 -18.19 -5.20
CA ALA A 22 9.83 -19.62 -5.07
C ALA A 22 8.33 -19.89 -4.82
N LEU A 23 7.61 -18.94 -4.21
CA LEU A 23 6.16 -18.98 -4.00
C LEU A 23 5.37 -18.38 -5.18
N GLY A 24 6.02 -18.04 -6.30
CA GLY A 24 5.37 -17.46 -7.49
C GLY A 24 5.05 -15.97 -7.38
N GLY A 25 5.62 -15.27 -6.39
CA GLY A 25 5.48 -13.83 -6.22
C GLY A 25 6.22 -13.06 -7.30
N THR A 26 5.57 -12.03 -7.86
CA THR A 26 6.08 -11.20 -8.96
C THR A 26 6.50 -9.80 -8.52
N GLN A 27 6.25 -9.44 -7.25
CA GLN A 27 6.54 -8.13 -6.69
C GLN A 27 6.88 -8.21 -5.20
N ILE A 28 7.56 -7.18 -4.70
CA ILE A 28 7.69 -6.90 -3.27
C ILE A 28 7.03 -5.56 -2.93
N LEU A 29 6.44 -5.47 -1.74
CA LEU A 29 6.08 -4.20 -1.10
C LEU A 29 7.20 -3.81 -0.14
N LEU A 30 7.93 -2.74 -0.47
CA LEU A 30 9.08 -2.28 0.32
C LEU A 30 8.71 -0.99 1.05
N GLN A 31 8.45 -1.09 2.35
CA GLN A 31 8.17 0.07 3.20
C GLN A 31 8.91 -0.07 4.53
N GLY A 32 9.41 1.04 5.05
CA GLY A 32 10.13 1.10 6.32
C GLY A 32 9.77 2.32 7.16
N GLY A 33 10.56 2.52 8.20
CA GLY A 33 10.49 3.74 9.02
C GLY A 33 11.33 4.88 8.43
N LEU A 34 11.11 6.09 8.93
CA LEU A 34 11.88 7.29 8.59
C LEU A 34 13.24 7.26 9.33
N HIS A 35 14.21 6.50 8.81
CA HIS A 35 15.51 6.35 9.46
C HIS A 35 16.28 7.68 9.45
N PRO A 36 16.75 8.19 10.60
CA PRO A 36 17.29 9.56 10.70
C PRO A 36 18.61 9.76 9.95
N GLU A 37 19.42 8.71 9.79
CA GLU A 37 20.82 8.84 9.33
C GLU A 37 21.14 8.11 8.02
N LEU A 38 20.25 7.27 7.49
CA LEU A 38 20.57 6.52 6.27
C LEU A 38 20.45 7.47 5.07
N PRO A 39 21.53 7.66 4.29
CA PRO A 39 21.51 8.58 3.15
C PRO A 39 20.72 7.98 1.98
N LEU A 40 20.28 8.84 1.04
CA LEU A 40 19.58 8.40 -0.18
C LEU A 40 20.35 7.30 -0.94
N ASP A 41 21.67 7.41 -1.02
CA ASP A 41 22.54 6.43 -1.69
C ASP A 41 22.42 5.00 -1.13
N PHE A 42 22.08 4.85 0.16
CA PHE A 42 21.80 3.54 0.75
C PHE A 42 20.56 2.91 0.12
N TYR A 43 19.50 3.71 -0.03
CA TYR A 43 18.24 3.26 -0.64
C TYR A 43 18.39 2.98 -2.14
N GLU A 44 19.22 3.76 -2.85
CA GLU A 44 19.58 3.47 -4.24
C GLU A 44 20.34 2.13 -4.37
N GLN A 45 21.31 1.86 -3.48
CA GLN A 45 22.03 0.58 -3.47
C GLN A 45 21.08 -0.58 -3.16
N MET A 46 20.15 -0.39 -2.22
CA MET A 46 19.13 -1.38 -1.90
C MET A 46 18.22 -1.68 -3.10
N LEU A 47 17.75 -0.66 -3.82
CA LEU A 47 16.95 -0.84 -5.03
C LEU A 47 17.73 -1.61 -6.12
N ARG A 48 18.98 -1.20 -6.42
CA ARG A 48 19.83 -1.88 -7.40
C ARG A 48 20.05 -3.35 -7.03
N PHE A 49 20.26 -3.62 -5.75
CA PHE A 49 20.39 -4.98 -5.23
C PHE A 49 19.11 -5.80 -5.47
N ILE A 50 17.95 -5.27 -5.09
CA ILE A 50 16.65 -5.94 -5.31
C ILE A 50 16.40 -6.19 -6.80
N LYS A 51 16.66 -5.20 -7.65
CA LYS A 51 16.47 -5.33 -9.10
C LYS A 51 17.38 -6.38 -9.75
N GLY A 52 18.52 -6.68 -9.13
CA GLY A 52 19.35 -7.82 -9.53
C GLY A 52 18.62 -9.17 -9.55
N TYR A 53 17.52 -9.31 -8.79
CA TYR A 53 16.69 -10.51 -8.76
C TYR A 53 15.56 -10.53 -9.79
N GLY A 54 15.37 -9.45 -10.56
CA GLY A 54 14.34 -9.35 -11.60
C GLY A 54 12.90 -9.25 -11.08
N ILE A 55 12.70 -8.74 -9.86
CA ILE A 55 11.37 -8.58 -9.24
C ILE A 55 10.89 -7.12 -9.31
N HIS A 56 9.57 -6.92 -9.33
CA HIS A 56 8.96 -5.59 -9.28
C HIS A 56 9.05 -4.99 -7.87
N VAL A 57 9.46 -3.73 -7.77
CA VAL A 57 9.60 -3.01 -6.51
C VAL A 57 8.48 -1.98 -6.38
N HIS A 58 7.48 -2.32 -5.56
CA HIS A 58 6.47 -1.38 -5.08
C HIS A 58 6.97 -0.77 -3.77
N GLY A 59 7.71 0.32 -3.86
CA GLY A 59 8.61 0.75 -2.79
C GLY A 59 8.42 2.19 -2.34
N PHE A 60 8.71 2.41 -1.06
CA PHE A 60 8.71 3.67 -0.33
C PHE A 60 7.36 4.37 -0.29
N SER A 61 6.86 4.64 0.90
CA SER A 61 5.70 5.52 1.08
C SER A 61 6.06 6.99 0.76
N PRO A 62 5.07 7.84 0.41
CA PRO A 62 5.33 9.27 0.26
C PRO A 62 5.99 9.96 1.45
N PRO A 63 5.69 9.63 2.72
CA PRO A 63 6.47 10.13 3.85
C PRO A 63 7.95 9.76 3.80
N GLU A 64 8.32 8.56 3.32
CA GLU A 64 9.73 8.17 3.15
C GLU A 64 10.40 8.99 2.05
N ILE A 65 9.72 9.20 0.92
CA ILE A 65 10.26 10.03 -0.18
C ILE A 65 10.46 11.49 0.25
N GLN A 66 9.51 12.06 0.99
CA GLN A 66 9.65 13.40 1.58
C GLN A 66 10.80 13.46 2.60
N HIS A 67 10.97 12.39 3.38
CA HIS A 67 12.11 12.28 4.31
C HIS A 67 13.45 12.21 3.57
N PHE A 68 13.54 11.48 2.46
CA PHE A 68 14.74 11.43 1.62
C PHE A 68 15.04 12.79 0.98
N ALA A 69 14.02 13.51 0.52
CA ALA A 69 14.14 14.88 0.01
C ALA A 69 14.72 15.81 1.08
N ALA A 70 14.18 15.75 2.31
CA ALA A 70 14.67 16.53 3.43
C ALA A 70 16.13 16.18 3.81
N LEU A 71 16.47 14.89 3.90
CA LEU A 71 17.82 14.44 4.26
C LEU A 71 18.88 14.78 3.20
N SER A 72 18.52 14.73 1.93
CA SER A 72 19.44 14.99 0.82
C SER A 72 19.49 16.46 0.38
N GLY A 73 18.55 17.29 0.85
CA GLY A 73 18.40 18.67 0.40
C GLY A 73 17.97 18.79 -1.07
N LEU A 74 17.39 17.73 -1.64
CA LEU A 74 16.93 17.66 -3.02
C LEU A 74 15.41 17.85 -3.11
N PRO A 75 14.89 18.41 -4.22
CA PRO A 75 13.45 18.41 -4.46
C PRO A 75 12.94 16.98 -4.66
N VAL A 76 11.66 16.74 -4.34
CA VAL A 76 10.98 15.43 -4.48
C VAL A 76 11.20 14.83 -5.87
N GLN A 77 11.11 15.64 -6.92
CA GLN A 77 11.35 15.19 -8.30
C GLN A 77 12.73 14.58 -8.49
N ALA A 78 13.79 15.26 -8.02
CA ALA A 78 15.16 14.77 -8.19
C ALA A 78 15.41 13.49 -7.36
N VAL A 79 14.77 13.36 -6.20
CA VAL A 79 14.79 12.12 -5.42
C VAL A 79 14.12 10.99 -6.19
N LEU A 80 12.93 11.23 -6.75
CA LEU A 80 12.20 10.24 -7.52
C LEU A 80 12.96 9.80 -8.77
N GLU A 81 13.53 10.73 -9.54
CA GLU A 81 14.38 10.42 -10.71
C GLU A 81 15.53 9.48 -10.32
N ARG A 82 16.22 9.79 -9.22
CA ARG A 82 17.30 8.95 -8.68
C ARG A 82 16.83 7.56 -8.25
N LEU A 83 15.68 7.47 -7.59
CA LEU A 83 15.10 6.18 -7.17
C LEU A 83 14.64 5.36 -8.38
N ILE A 84 14.06 5.99 -9.41
CA ILE A 84 13.68 5.34 -10.67
C ILE A 84 14.94 4.79 -11.37
N ASP A 85 16.00 5.60 -11.50
CA ASP A 85 17.27 5.19 -12.07
C ASP A 85 17.92 4.03 -11.29
N ALA A 86 17.70 3.98 -9.97
CA ALA A 86 18.16 2.89 -9.11
C ALA A 86 17.26 1.64 -9.19
N GLY A 87 16.06 1.75 -9.76
CA GLY A 87 15.18 0.60 -10.00
C GLY A 87 13.80 0.63 -9.35
N LEU A 88 13.32 1.76 -8.85
CA LEU A 88 11.96 1.86 -8.31
C LEU A 88 10.91 1.73 -9.42
N ASP A 89 10.00 0.76 -9.31
CA ASP A 89 8.99 0.50 -10.36
C ASP A 89 7.61 1.14 -10.07
N SER A 90 7.28 1.41 -8.80
CA SER A 90 5.99 2.01 -8.40
C SER A 90 5.99 2.41 -6.92
N ILE A 91 5.04 3.25 -6.50
CA ILE A 91 4.94 3.77 -5.12
C ILE A 91 3.65 3.33 -4.42
N PRO A 92 3.72 2.71 -3.22
CA PRO A 92 2.55 2.36 -2.44
C PRO A 92 1.88 3.58 -1.79
N GLY A 93 0.56 3.53 -1.68
CA GLY A 93 -0.26 4.57 -1.05
C GLY A 93 -0.15 4.69 0.46
N GLY A 94 0.84 4.05 1.09
CA GLY A 94 1.00 4.06 2.55
C GLY A 94 1.26 5.46 3.11
N GLY A 95 0.98 5.65 4.40
CA GLY A 95 1.20 6.93 5.08
C GLY A 95 0.23 8.06 4.71
N ALA A 96 -0.80 7.76 3.92
CA ALA A 96 -1.92 8.66 3.66
C ALA A 96 -2.82 8.82 4.89
N GLU A 97 -3.08 7.73 5.61
CA GLU A 97 -4.05 7.64 6.70
C GLU A 97 -5.38 8.29 6.32
N ILE A 98 -5.59 9.55 6.71
CA ILE A 98 -6.59 10.48 6.18
C ILE A 98 -5.84 11.73 5.68
N LEU A 99 -6.20 12.22 4.50
CA LEU A 99 -5.56 13.39 3.86
C LEU A 99 -6.26 14.66 4.33
N ALA A 100 -6.32 14.84 5.65
CA ALA A 100 -6.82 16.03 6.33
C ALA A 100 -5.85 16.36 7.46
N ASP A 101 -5.30 17.58 7.48
CA ASP A 101 -4.14 17.90 8.32
C ASP A 101 -4.44 17.80 9.82
N ARG A 102 -5.65 18.15 10.26
CA ARG A 102 -6.08 17.95 11.66
C ARG A 102 -5.90 16.50 12.12
N VAL A 103 -6.22 15.54 11.24
CA VAL A 103 -6.10 14.11 11.54
C VAL A 103 -4.64 13.70 11.51
N ARG A 104 -3.88 14.13 10.50
CA ARG A 104 -2.46 13.80 10.36
C ARG A 104 -1.61 14.33 11.51
N GLU A 105 -1.87 15.55 11.98
CA GLU A 105 -1.20 16.15 13.14
C GLU A 105 -1.42 15.34 14.43
N ARG A 106 -2.57 14.66 14.55
CA ARG A 106 -2.91 13.87 15.73
C ARG A 106 -2.42 12.43 15.65
N ILE A 107 -2.54 11.80 14.48
CA ILE A 107 -2.15 10.39 14.27
C ILE A 107 -0.65 10.25 14.01
N SER A 108 -0.08 11.14 13.20
CA SER A 108 1.26 10.99 12.64
C SER A 108 2.01 12.33 12.52
N PRO A 109 2.22 13.06 13.62
CA PRO A 109 2.79 14.42 13.61
C PRO A 109 4.20 14.53 13.02
N ARG A 110 4.92 13.40 12.89
CA ARG A 110 6.28 13.35 12.32
C ARG A 110 6.31 12.98 10.84
N LYS A 111 5.17 12.59 10.26
CA LYS A 111 5.05 12.32 8.81
C LYS A 111 4.74 13.63 8.08
N CYS A 112 4.88 13.63 6.75
CA CYS A 112 4.52 14.77 5.91
C CYS A 112 3.03 15.16 6.06
N ASN A 113 2.63 16.36 5.66
CA ASN A 113 1.22 16.78 5.65
C ASN A 113 0.48 16.21 4.41
N ALA A 114 -0.81 16.51 4.26
CA ALA A 114 -1.61 15.98 3.15
C ALA A 114 -1.09 16.44 1.77
N ASP A 115 -0.75 17.72 1.64
CA ASP A 115 -0.29 18.30 0.37
C ASP A 115 1.06 17.72 -0.05
N ALA A 116 1.98 17.52 0.90
CA ALA A 116 3.28 16.89 0.65
C ALA A 116 3.14 15.40 0.25
N TRP A 117 2.11 14.70 0.75
CA TRP A 117 1.80 13.34 0.28
C TRP A 117 1.32 13.37 -1.18
N LEU A 118 0.43 14.31 -1.52
CA LEU A 118 -0.10 14.48 -2.88
C LEU A 118 0.98 14.93 -3.86
N GLU A 119 1.91 15.80 -3.44
CA GLU A 119 3.05 16.26 -4.24
C GLU A 119 3.92 15.08 -4.73
N VAL A 120 4.24 14.14 -3.84
CA VAL A 120 5.01 12.95 -4.21
C VAL A 120 4.26 12.11 -5.23
N MET A 121 2.96 11.89 -5.03
CA MET A 121 2.16 11.10 -5.96
C MET A 121 2.05 11.77 -7.33
N GLU A 122 1.76 13.08 -7.36
CA GLU A 122 1.69 13.87 -8.59
C GLU A 122 3.02 13.86 -9.34
N CYS A 123 4.13 14.06 -8.63
CA CYS A 123 5.47 14.03 -9.22
C CYS A 123 5.80 12.64 -9.77
N ALA A 124 5.50 11.58 -9.03
CA ALA A 124 5.69 10.20 -9.49
C ALA A 124 4.88 9.91 -10.77
N HIS A 125 3.63 10.34 -10.82
CA HIS A 125 2.78 10.16 -12.00
C HIS A 125 3.34 10.91 -13.22
N ASN A 126 3.81 12.15 -13.03
CA ASN A 126 4.42 12.95 -14.09
C ASN A 126 5.74 12.35 -14.60
N LEU A 127 6.45 11.59 -13.78
CA LEU A 127 7.63 10.81 -14.14
C LEU A 127 7.29 9.43 -14.74
N GLY A 128 6.01 9.11 -14.91
CA GLY A 128 5.54 7.86 -15.52
C GLY A 128 5.39 6.68 -14.56
N LEU A 129 5.62 6.86 -13.26
CA LEU A 129 5.37 5.83 -12.27
C LEU A 129 3.86 5.63 -12.03
N ARG A 130 3.51 4.38 -11.74
CA ARG A 130 2.18 4.01 -11.24
C ARG A 130 2.21 3.97 -9.72
N THR A 131 1.10 4.31 -9.09
CA THR A 131 0.99 4.30 -7.62
C THR A 131 -0.31 3.66 -7.15
N THR A 132 -0.45 3.44 -5.85
CA THR A 132 -1.71 3.10 -5.20
C THR A 132 -2.09 4.20 -4.20
N ALA A 133 -3.37 4.25 -3.82
CA ALA A 133 -3.84 5.16 -2.77
C ALA A 133 -4.50 4.36 -1.65
N THR A 134 -4.26 4.72 -0.39
CA THR A 134 -4.86 4.05 0.77
C THR A 134 -5.63 5.02 1.65
N MET A 135 -6.62 4.51 2.37
CA MET A 135 -7.33 5.26 3.41
C MET A 135 -7.47 4.39 4.66
N MET A 136 -6.77 4.78 5.74
CA MET A 136 -6.99 4.19 7.06
C MET A 136 -8.13 4.95 7.73
N PHE A 137 -9.25 4.30 8.03
CA PHE A 137 -10.42 4.94 8.64
C PHE A 137 -10.87 4.22 9.92
N GLY A 138 -11.82 4.80 10.64
CA GLY A 138 -12.38 4.24 11.87
C GLY A 138 -11.59 4.62 13.13
N HIS A 139 -10.89 5.75 13.10
CA HIS A 139 -10.18 6.32 14.25
C HIS A 139 -10.80 7.66 14.68
N LEU A 140 -10.12 8.79 14.48
CA LEU A 140 -10.54 10.11 14.97
C LEU A 140 -11.08 11.04 13.87
N GLU A 141 -11.10 10.57 12.63
CA GLU A 141 -11.59 11.33 11.48
C GLU A 141 -13.09 11.57 11.54
N THR A 142 -13.54 12.71 11.01
CA THR A 142 -14.96 12.96 10.76
C THR A 142 -15.39 12.37 9.41
N THR A 143 -16.70 12.36 9.15
CA THR A 143 -17.19 11.90 7.84
C THR A 143 -16.76 12.86 6.73
N GLU A 144 -16.76 14.15 7.01
CA GLU A 144 -16.32 15.21 6.10
C GLU A 144 -14.84 15.04 5.73
N GLU A 145 -13.98 14.70 6.69
CA GLU A 145 -12.55 14.46 6.42
C GLU A 145 -12.30 13.18 5.61
N MET A 146 -13.15 12.15 5.74
CA MET A 146 -13.11 11.02 4.83
C MET A 146 -13.47 11.44 3.40
N PHE A 147 -14.49 12.31 3.23
CA PHE A 147 -14.85 12.83 1.92
C PHE A 147 -13.77 13.75 1.34
N GLU A 148 -13.15 14.61 2.17
CA GLU A 148 -12.00 15.42 1.75
C GLU A 148 -10.85 14.54 1.25
N HIS A 149 -10.54 13.44 1.96
CA HIS A 149 -9.53 12.49 1.51
C HIS A 149 -9.88 11.89 0.14
N LEU A 150 -11.12 11.42 -0.05
CA LEU A 150 -11.55 10.83 -1.32
C LEU A 150 -11.58 11.86 -2.46
N GLU A 151 -12.00 13.10 -2.18
CA GLU A 151 -12.02 14.20 -3.16
C GLU A 151 -10.60 14.56 -3.61
N ARG A 152 -9.66 14.74 -2.67
CA ARG A 152 -8.24 14.99 -3.00
C ARG A 152 -7.64 13.90 -3.89
N LEU A 153 -7.95 12.64 -3.61
CA LEU A 153 -7.48 11.51 -4.43
C LEU A 153 -8.12 11.51 -5.82
N ARG A 154 -9.44 11.75 -5.90
CA ARG A 154 -10.18 11.83 -7.17
C ARG A 154 -9.65 12.97 -8.04
N ASP A 155 -9.45 14.14 -7.47
CA ASP A 155 -8.95 15.32 -8.19
C ASP A 155 -7.55 15.10 -8.72
N LEU A 156 -6.66 14.48 -7.94
CA LEU A 156 -5.32 14.14 -8.42
C LEU A 156 -5.36 13.07 -9.52
N GLN A 157 -6.25 12.09 -9.38
CA GLN A 157 -6.46 11.07 -10.41
C GLN A 157 -6.99 11.66 -11.71
N ASP A 158 -7.88 12.66 -11.67
CA ASP A 158 -8.35 13.38 -12.87
C ASP A 158 -7.22 14.12 -13.58
N ARG A 159 -6.26 14.68 -12.83
CA ARG A 159 -5.11 15.38 -13.42
C ARG A 159 -4.06 14.45 -14.03
N THR A 160 -3.81 13.30 -13.41
CA THR A 160 -2.60 12.50 -13.67
C THR A 160 -2.88 11.06 -14.10
N GLY A 161 -4.03 10.50 -13.75
CA GLY A 161 -4.43 9.12 -14.05
C GLY A 161 -3.51 8.03 -13.47
N GLY A 162 -2.60 8.39 -12.56
CA GLY A 162 -1.47 7.55 -12.13
C GLY A 162 -1.79 6.46 -11.10
N PHE A 163 -2.91 6.59 -10.39
CA PHE A 163 -3.33 5.58 -9.43
C PHE A 163 -3.85 4.33 -10.14
N THR A 164 -3.43 3.16 -9.65
CA THR A 164 -3.85 1.84 -10.12
C THR A 164 -4.96 1.26 -9.27
N ALA A 165 -4.97 1.56 -7.97
CA ALA A 165 -5.92 1.00 -7.02
C ALA A 165 -6.14 1.94 -5.83
N PHE A 166 -7.35 1.88 -5.28
CA PHE A 166 -7.67 2.43 -3.98
C PHE A 166 -7.88 1.31 -2.95
N ILE A 167 -7.31 1.47 -1.75
CA ILE A 167 -7.36 0.47 -0.68
C ILE A 167 -7.88 1.12 0.62
N PRO A 168 -9.18 1.01 0.94
CA PRO A 168 -9.69 1.41 2.23
C PRO A 168 -9.47 0.28 3.24
N TRP A 169 -8.99 0.62 4.43
CA TRP A 169 -8.82 -0.35 5.49
C TRP A 169 -9.12 0.26 6.86
N PRO A 170 -9.78 -0.49 7.76
CA PRO A 170 -10.10 -0.01 9.09
C PRO A 170 -8.87 -0.06 10.01
N PHE A 171 -8.71 0.98 10.81
CA PHE A 171 -7.74 1.08 11.88
C PHE A 171 -7.86 -0.11 12.86
N GLN A 172 -6.71 -0.66 13.24
CA GLN A 172 -6.59 -1.71 14.25
C GLN A 172 -5.99 -1.11 15.53
N PRO A 173 -6.75 -1.02 16.63
CA PRO A 173 -6.35 -0.27 17.82
C PRO A 173 -5.38 -1.02 18.74
N GLY A 174 -5.29 -2.35 18.63
CA GLY A 174 -4.47 -3.17 19.52
C GLY A 174 -3.01 -2.72 19.53
N ASN A 175 -2.40 -2.68 20.72
CA ASN A 175 -1.00 -2.26 20.94
C ASN A 175 -0.65 -0.86 20.39
N THR A 176 -1.63 0.04 20.23
CA THR A 176 -1.39 1.43 19.81
C THR A 176 -1.69 2.41 20.94
N ALA A 177 -1.28 3.67 20.77
CA ALA A 177 -1.68 4.77 21.69
C ALA A 177 -3.19 5.08 21.65
N LEU A 178 -3.94 4.46 20.72
CA LEU A 178 -5.37 4.64 20.51
C LEU A 178 -6.14 3.34 20.74
N ASP A 179 -5.64 2.47 21.62
CA ASP A 179 -6.25 1.19 21.99
C ASP A 179 -7.70 1.29 22.51
N HIS A 180 -8.07 2.45 23.05
CA HIS A 180 -9.42 2.79 23.50
C HIS A 180 -10.43 2.97 22.36
N ILE A 181 -10.00 3.12 21.11
CA ILE A 181 -10.89 3.24 19.95
C ILE A 181 -11.49 1.87 19.64
N ARG A 182 -12.82 1.82 19.48
CA ARG A 182 -13.49 0.58 19.07
C ARG A 182 -13.21 0.27 17.59
N PRO A 183 -12.74 -0.95 17.25
CA PRO A 183 -12.55 -1.35 15.86
C PRO A 183 -13.81 -1.20 15.02
N ALA A 184 -13.65 -0.81 13.76
CA ALA A 184 -14.76 -0.79 12.80
C ALA A 184 -15.31 -2.22 12.59
N SER A 185 -16.65 -2.32 12.52
CA SER A 185 -17.29 -3.60 12.16
C SER A 185 -17.12 -3.91 10.68
N GLY A 186 -17.24 -5.19 10.32
CA GLY A 186 -17.29 -5.61 8.90
C GLY A 186 -18.37 -4.88 8.10
N TYR A 187 -19.52 -4.55 8.72
CA TYR A 187 -20.54 -3.73 8.09
C TYR A 187 -20.07 -2.30 7.80
N ARG A 188 -19.40 -1.63 8.76
CA ARG A 188 -18.83 -0.30 8.53
C ARG A 188 -17.78 -0.35 7.41
N TYR A 189 -16.94 -1.38 7.39
CA TYR A 189 -15.97 -1.59 6.32
C TYR A 189 -16.62 -1.77 4.94
N LEU A 190 -17.57 -2.69 4.79
CA LEU A 190 -18.25 -2.94 3.51
C LEU A 190 -18.99 -1.68 3.01
N ARG A 191 -19.58 -0.89 3.93
CA ARG A 191 -20.21 0.40 3.57
C ARG A 191 -19.19 1.42 3.10
N THR A 192 -18.04 1.55 3.78
CA THR A 192 -16.96 2.46 3.35
C THR A 192 -16.41 2.05 1.99
N LEU A 193 -16.16 0.75 1.77
CA LEU A 193 -15.70 0.22 0.50
C LEU A 193 -16.66 0.53 -0.66
N ALA A 194 -17.96 0.27 -0.47
CA ALA A 194 -18.97 0.56 -1.49
C ALA A 194 -19.09 2.06 -1.77
N LEU A 195 -19.00 2.89 -0.74
CA LEU A 195 -18.96 4.35 -0.89
C LEU A 195 -17.75 4.77 -1.71
N SER A 196 -16.55 4.27 -1.40
CA SER A 196 -15.34 4.58 -2.15
C SER A 196 -15.45 4.16 -3.61
N ARG A 197 -16.04 3.00 -3.92
CA ARG A 197 -16.30 2.58 -5.31
C ARG A 197 -17.22 3.54 -6.06
N ILE A 198 -18.24 4.07 -5.39
CA ILE A 198 -19.20 5.01 -6.01
C ILE A 198 -18.55 6.40 -6.18
N PHE A 199 -17.79 6.85 -5.18
CA PHE A 199 -17.22 8.19 -5.15
C PHE A 199 -15.99 8.34 -6.06
N LEU A 200 -15.10 7.35 -6.06
CA LEU A 200 -13.89 7.31 -6.88
C LEU A 200 -14.16 6.70 -8.25
N ASP A 201 -15.04 7.34 -9.02
CA ASP A 201 -15.44 6.89 -10.36
C ASP A 201 -14.27 6.77 -11.36
N ASN A 202 -13.16 7.45 -11.10
CA ASN A 202 -11.93 7.45 -11.90
C ASN A 202 -10.84 6.49 -11.39
N PHE A 203 -11.14 5.66 -10.38
CA PHE A 203 -10.30 4.54 -9.97
C PHE A 203 -10.86 3.23 -10.53
N ALA A 204 -10.10 2.61 -11.44
CA ALA A 204 -10.48 1.32 -12.03
C ALA A 204 -10.62 0.24 -10.95
N ASN A 205 -9.72 0.24 -9.96
CA ASN A 205 -9.61 -0.87 -9.02
C ASN A 205 -9.78 -0.45 -7.55
N VAL A 206 -10.51 -1.26 -6.81
CA VAL A 206 -10.71 -1.12 -5.36
C VAL A 206 -10.35 -2.45 -4.71
N GLN A 207 -9.40 -2.42 -3.77
CA GLN A 207 -8.86 -3.61 -3.13
C GLN A 207 -9.60 -3.96 -1.83
N ALA A 208 -9.85 -5.25 -1.65
CA ALA A 208 -10.33 -5.84 -0.42
C ALA A 208 -9.23 -5.83 0.68
N SER A 209 -9.63 -5.65 1.93
CA SER A 209 -8.71 -5.58 3.08
C SER A 209 -8.79 -6.85 3.93
N TRP A 210 -8.47 -8.01 3.34
CA TRP A 210 -8.53 -9.29 4.05
C TRP A 210 -7.57 -9.36 5.25
N VAL A 211 -6.48 -8.59 5.24
CA VAL A 211 -5.46 -8.54 6.28
C VAL A 211 -6.01 -7.97 7.60
N THR A 212 -6.99 -7.07 7.51
CA THR A 212 -7.63 -6.46 8.69
C THR A 212 -9.03 -6.99 8.94
N GLN A 213 -9.69 -7.57 7.93
CA GLN A 213 -11.10 -8.00 8.02
C GLN A 213 -11.31 -9.52 7.93
N GLY A 214 -10.27 -10.27 7.57
CA GLY A 214 -10.32 -11.70 7.38
C GLY A 214 -10.96 -12.15 6.06
N PRO A 215 -10.87 -13.46 5.76
CA PRO A 215 -11.23 -14.02 4.46
C PRO A 215 -12.72 -13.86 4.11
N LYS A 216 -13.63 -14.00 5.08
CA LYS A 216 -15.07 -13.98 4.81
C LYS A 216 -15.60 -12.58 4.49
N ILE A 217 -15.08 -11.56 5.18
CA ILE A 217 -15.44 -10.17 4.85
C ILE A 217 -14.80 -9.77 3.52
N ALA A 218 -13.58 -10.21 3.23
CA ALA A 218 -12.97 -10.00 1.91
C ALA A 218 -13.74 -10.70 0.78
N GLN A 219 -14.25 -11.91 1.00
CA GLN A 219 -15.14 -12.57 0.03
C GLN A 219 -16.43 -11.77 -0.20
N LEU A 220 -17.06 -11.26 0.87
CA LEU A 220 -18.24 -10.40 0.74
C LEU A 220 -17.93 -9.09 0.01
N SER A 221 -16.71 -8.54 0.18
CA SER A 221 -16.29 -7.28 -0.43
C SER A 221 -16.42 -7.24 -1.96
N LEU A 222 -16.33 -8.41 -2.62
CA LEU A 222 -16.53 -8.56 -4.07
C LEU A 222 -17.93 -8.12 -4.51
N PHE A 223 -18.94 -8.27 -3.66
CA PHE A 223 -20.31 -7.81 -3.90
C PHE A 223 -20.53 -6.33 -3.51
N PHE A 224 -19.55 -5.70 -2.88
CA PHE A 224 -19.58 -4.30 -2.43
C PHE A 224 -18.62 -3.43 -3.24
N GLY A 225 -18.24 -3.89 -4.42
CA GLY A 225 -17.48 -3.12 -5.39
C GLY A 225 -15.98 -3.42 -5.40
N ALA A 226 -15.42 -4.27 -4.54
CA ALA A 226 -14.03 -4.68 -4.72
C ALA A 226 -13.88 -5.55 -5.98
N ASN A 227 -12.84 -5.30 -6.76
CA ASN A 227 -12.44 -6.15 -7.89
C ASN A 227 -10.99 -6.64 -7.78
N ASP A 228 -10.34 -6.31 -6.66
CA ASP A 228 -9.00 -6.76 -6.33
C ASP A 228 -9.02 -7.38 -4.94
N PHE A 229 -8.66 -8.66 -4.84
CA PHE A 229 -8.64 -9.36 -3.54
C PHE A 229 -7.37 -9.04 -2.75
N GLY A 230 -6.38 -8.37 -3.35
CA GLY A 230 -5.06 -8.13 -2.76
C GLY A 230 -4.09 -9.30 -2.99
N SER A 231 -2.87 -9.14 -2.48
CA SER A 231 -1.79 -10.13 -2.64
C SER A 231 -1.72 -11.07 -1.44
N THR A 232 -1.12 -12.25 -1.62
CA THR A 232 -0.69 -13.12 -0.52
C THR A 232 0.46 -12.45 0.24
N MET A 233 0.35 -12.32 1.55
CA MET A 233 1.42 -11.74 2.37
C MET A 233 2.20 -12.84 3.08
N ILE A 234 3.45 -13.04 2.65
CA ILE A 234 4.40 -13.99 3.24
C ILE A 234 4.81 -13.48 4.63
N GLU A 235 5.07 -12.18 4.73
CA GLU A 235 5.42 -11.49 5.96
C GLU A 235 4.63 -10.19 6.04
N GLU A 236 3.77 -10.08 7.05
CA GLU A 236 3.12 -8.83 7.41
C GLU A 236 3.41 -8.54 8.88
N ASN A 237 4.09 -7.43 9.14
CA ASN A 237 4.56 -7.00 10.45
C ASN A 237 3.73 -5.82 11.02
N VAL A 238 3.05 -5.01 10.20
CA VAL A 238 2.36 -3.77 10.64
C VAL A 238 1.05 -4.09 11.35
N VAL A 239 0.12 -4.75 10.68
CA VAL A 239 -1.17 -5.19 11.22
C VAL A 239 -0.98 -6.29 12.26
N ALA A 240 0.04 -7.14 12.08
CA ALA A 240 0.43 -8.14 13.08
C ALA A 240 0.90 -7.50 14.39
N ALA A 241 1.67 -6.40 14.33
CA ALA A 241 2.05 -5.65 15.53
C ALA A 241 0.83 -5.07 16.26
N ALA A 242 -0.25 -4.75 15.54
CA ALA A 242 -1.52 -4.33 16.12
C ALA A 242 -2.39 -5.49 16.65
N GLY A 243 -1.89 -6.73 16.60
CA GLY A 243 -2.54 -7.92 17.15
C GLY A 243 -3.51 -8.63 16.21
N VAL A 244 -3.55 -8.24 14.93
CA VAL A 244 -4.41 -8.90 13.91
C VAL A 244 -3.52 -9.67 12.95
N SER A 245 -3.80 -10.95 12.77
CA SER A 245 -3.05 -11.80 11.85
C SER A 245 -4.00 -12.73 11.12
N PHE A 246 -4.12 -12.49 9.81
CA PHE A 246 -4.69 -13.43 8.87
C PHE A 246 -3.60 -13.84 7.90
N ARG A 247 -3.65 -15.08 7.41
CA ARG A 247 -2.80 -15.58 6.33
C ARG A 247 -3.70 -16.30 5.36
N LEU A 248 -3.52 -15.99 4.08
CA LEU A 248 -4.20 -16.67 2.98
C LEU A 248 -3.17 -17.06 1.93
N SER A 249 -3.19 -18.33 1.52
CA SER A 249 -2.45 -18.80 0.35
C SER A 249 -3.12 -18.32 -0.94
N GLU A 250 -2.41 -18.44 -2.07
CA GLU A 250 -2.98 -18.14 -3.39
C GLU A 250 -4.19 -19.04 -3.68
N GLU A 251 -4.09 -20.32 -3.35
CA GLU A 251 -5.17 -21.30 -3.50
C GLU A 251 -6.41 -20.93 -2.68
N GLU A 252 -6.22 -20.44 -1.45
CA GLU A 252 -7.33 -19.98 -0.60
C GLU A 252 -8.00 -18.73 -1.16
N ILE A 253 -7.22 -17.75 -1.64
CA ILE A 253 -7.76 -16.56 -2.31
C ILE A 253 -8.56 -16.97 -3.53
N ARG A 254 -8.01 -17.84 -4.39
CA ARG A 254 -8.69 -18.36 -5.58
C ARG A 254 -10.01 -19.03 -5.23
N SER A 255 -9.98 -19.94 -4.25
CA SER A 255 -11.18 -20.64 -3.77
C SER A 255 -12.25 -19.68 -3.25
N LEU A 256 -11.87 -18.64 -2.50
CA LEU A 256 -12.81 -17.61 -2.03
C LEU A 256 -13.43 -16.81 -3.16
N VAL A 257 -12.64 -16.41 -4.17
CA VAL A 257 -13.14 -15.66 -5.33
C VAL A 257 -14.07 -16.53 -6.19
N GLU A 258 -13.67 -17.76 -6.50
CA GLU A 258 -14.42 -18.68 -7.36
C GLU A 258 -15.71 -19.17 -6.69
N SER A 259 -15.67 -19.49 -5.39
CA SER A 259 -16.88 -19.89 -4.64
C SER A 259 -17.88 -18.74 -4.45
N ALA A 260 -17.44 -17.49 -4.62
CA ALA A 260 -18.33 -16.32 -4.70
C ALA A 260 -18.91 -16.08 -6.11
N GLY A 261 -18.54 -16.90 -7.10
CA GLY A 261 -19.03 -16.79 -8.48
C GLY A 261 -18.24 -15.83 -9.37
N PHE A 262 -17.05 -15.39 -8.94
CA PHE A 262 -16.16 -14.53 -9.73
C PHE A 262 -15.01 -15.34 -10.35
N GLN A 263 -14.31 -14.75 -11.32
CA GLN A 263 -13.13 -15.38 -11.93
C GLN A 263 -11.86 -14.88 -11.25
N ALA A 264 -11.10 -15.80 -10.63
CA ALA A 264 -9.81 -15.48 -10.05
C ALA A 264 -8.73 -15.34 -11.15
N ARG A 265 -8.02 -14.21 -11.17
CA ARG A 265 -6.90 -13.94 -12.09
C ARG A 265 -5.74 -13.33 -11.34
N GLN A 266 -4.53 -13.87 -11.55
CA GLN A 266 -3.30 -13.26 -11.04
C GLN A 266 -2.93 -12.05 -11.90
N ARG A 267 -2.51 -10.97 -11.25
CA ARG A 267 -2.15 -9.69 -11.89
C ARG A 267 -0.79 -9.18 -11.45
N LEU A 268 -0.19 -8.35 -12.29
CA LEU A 268 0.94 -7.49 -11.95
C LEU A 268 0.45 -6.22 -11.22
N MET A 269 1.39 -5.38 -10.77
CA MET A 269 1.08 -4.13 -10.07
C MET A 269 0.20 -3.19 -10.91
N ASP A 270 0.44 -3.12 -12.21
CA ASP A 270 -0.30 -2.30 -13.18
C ASP A 270 -1.60 -2.94 -13.69
N TYR A 271 -2.04 -4.04 -13.07
CA TYR A 271 -3.25 -4.81 -13.43
C TYR A 271 -3.20 -5.57 -14.76
N ARG A 272 -2.05 -5.62 -15.45
CA ARG A 272 -1.86 -6.64 -16.50
C ARG A 272 -1.93 -8.03 -15.88
N LEU A 273 -2.53 -8.97 -16.60
CA LEU A 273 -2.60 -10.35 -16.13
C LEU A 273 -1.23 -11.01 -16.27
N VAL A 274 -0.86 -11.81 -15.28
CA VAL A 274 0.28 -12.70 -15.42
C VAL A 274 -0.10 -13.73 -16.48
N GLU A 275 0.72 -13.86 -17.53
CA GLU A 275 0.51 -14.90 -18.54
C GLU A 275 0.59 -16.26 -17.84
N GLU A 276 -0.46 -17.06 -17.95
CA GLU A 276 -0.39 -18.46 -17.52
C GLU A 276 0.56 -19.16 -18.51
N GLU A 277 1.79 -19.45 -18.09
CA GLU A 277 2.60 -20.45 -18.81
C GLU A 277 1.73 -21.70 -18.92
N GLY A 278 1.48 -22.12 -20.16
CA GLY A 278 0.41 -23.02 -20.51
C GLY A 278 0.27 -24.18 -19.54
N ARG A 279 -0.85 -24.20 -18.80
CA ARG A 279 -1.49 -25.43 -18.36
C ARG A 279 -2.04 -26.13 -19.60
N GLY A 280 -1.13 -26.58 -20.46
CA GLY A 280 -1.41 -27.44 -21.59
C GLY A 280 -1.57 -28.88 -21.09
N GLY A 281 -2.67 -29.51 -21.51
CA GLY A 281 -2.91 -30.95 -21.37
C GLY A 281 -3.99 -31.30 -20.38
#